data_AF-A0A820QWK2-F1
#
_entry.id   AF-A0A820QWK2-F1
#
_cell.length_a   1.000
_cell.length_b   1.000
_cell.length_c   1.000
_cell.angle_alpha   90.00
_cell.angle_beta   90.00
_cell.angle_gamma   90.00
#
_symmetry.space_group_name_H-M   'P 1'
#
loop_
_entity.id
_entity.type
_entity.pdbx_description
1 polymer ?
#
loop_
_entity_poly.entity_id
_entity_poly.type
_entity_poly.pdbx_seq_one_letter_code
_entity_poly.pdbx_strand_id
1 'polypeptide(L)'
;HLRFHISSFSLSEWKSHIEKAIRLTIEAQPRLRLQIDCSRKQAYYIILPMDVFDTLPIQIIQRTDDDEEFLRQTLEHETNNGFIYNQNLPLWRIVLITSSNSDIVDFIFTFSHVIGDGVSGMAFFTTFLECLCEKPTSIFSLNSDRATNELIPSNLPPLSSL
;
A
#
# COMPACT_ATOMS: atom_id res chain seq x y z
N HIS A 1 6.98 -0.73 5.66
CA HIS A 1 8.24 -1.02 4.94
C HIS A 1 8.56 -2.50 5.11
N LEU A 2 9.16 -3.13 4.10
CA LEU A 2 9.67 -4.50 4.12
C LEU A 2 11.10 -4.51 3.59
N ARG A 3 11.93 -5.44 4.08
CA ARG A 3 13.30 -5.63 3.59
C ARG A 3 13.44 -7.03 3.01
N PHE A 4 13.91 -7.12 1.78
CA PHE A 4 14.10 -8.38 1.04
C PHE A 4 15.57 -8.66 0.79
N HIS A 5 15.94 -9.94 0.79
CA HIS A 5 17.23 -10.41 0.32
C HIS A 5 17.03 -11.13 -1.01
N ILE A 6 17.68 -10.67 -2.07
CA ILE A 6 17.40 -11.10 -3.45
C ILE A 6 18.49 -11.99 -4.07
N SER A 7 19.44 -12.50 -3.28
CA SER A 7 20.60 -13.29 -3.74
C SER A 7 20.31 -14.52 -4.63
N SER A 8 19.05 -14.96 -4.71
CA SER A 8 18.62 -16.08 -5.57
C SER A 8 18.03 -15.64 -6.91
N PHE A 9 17.88 -14.34 -7.17
CA PHE A 9 17.21 -13.79 -8.36
C PHE A 9 17.98 -12.61 -8.93
N SER A 10 17.92 -12.42 -10.25
CA SER A 10 18.29 -11.13 -10.84
C SER A 10 17.30 -10.04 -10.41
N LEU A 11 17.75 -8.78 -10.38
CA LEU A 11 16.87 -7.65 -10.07
C LEU A 11 15.66 -7.57 -11.02
N SER A 12 15.83 -7.95 -12.28
CA SER A 12 14.75 -8.00 -13.28
C SER A 12 13.71 -9.08 -12.99
N GLU A 13 14.14 -10.29 -12.62
CA GLU A 13 13.23 -11.38 -12.25
C GLU A 13 12.47 -11.04 -10.98
N TRP A 14 13.19 -10.55 -9.96
CA TRP A 14 12.59 -10.13 -8.72
C TRP A 14 11.56 -9.01 -8.93
N LYS A 15 11.90 -7.99 -9.76
CA LYS A 15 10.97 -6.93 -10.14
C LYS A 15 9.71 -7.50 -10.80
N SER A 16 9.84 -8.45 -11.72
CA SER A 16 8.69 -9.08 -12.38
C SER A 16 7.77 -9.81 -11.39
N HIS A 17 8.33 -10.53 -10.42
CA HIS A 17 7.56 -11.16 -9.35
C HIS A 17 6.81 -10.16 -8.48
N ILE A 18 7.47 -9.05 -8.12
CA ILE A 18 6.86 -7.97 -7.32
C ILE A 18 5.72 -7.31 -8.09
N GLU A 19 5.91 -6.98 -9.37
CA GLU A 19 4.86 -6.40 -10.21
C GLU A 19 3.65 -7.33 -10.36
N LYS A 20 3.90 -8.64 -10.57
CA LYS A 20 2.84 -9.66 -10.58
C LYS A 20 2.08 -9.69 -9.25
N ALA A 21 2.79 -9.74 -8.13
CA ALA A 21 2.19 -9.79 -6.80
C ALA A 21 1.36 -8.53 -6.48
N ILE A 22 1.85 -7.34 -6.85
CA ILE A 22 1.11 -6.08 -6.70
C ILE A 22 -0.19 -6.11 -7.49
N ARG A 23 -0.17 -6.57 -8.76
CA ARG A 23 -1.39 -6.68 -9.58
C ARG A 23 -2.44 -7.58 -8.93
N LEU A 24 -2.03 -8.76 -8.47
CA LEU A 24 -2.90 -9.68 -7.74
C LEU A 24 -3.43 -9.07 -6.43
N THR A 25 -2.62 -8.25 -5.75
CA THR A 25 -3.02 -7.54 -4.54
C THR A 25 -4.09 -6.48 -4.85
N ILE A 26 -3.94 -5.75 -5.95
CA ILE A 26 -4.93 -4.76 -6.43
C ILE A 26 -6.25 -5.44 -6.78
N GLU A 27 -6.19 -6.60 -7.42
CA GLU A 27 -7.39 -7.41 -7.72
C GLU A 27 -8.07 -7.91 -6.45
N ALA A 28 -7.29 -8.39 -5.48
CA ALA A 28 -7.80 -8.88 -4.20
C ALA A 28 -8.31 -7.75 -3.28
N GLN A 29 -7.84 -6.51 -3.46
CA GLN A 29 -8.19 -5.36 -2.62
C GLN A 29 -8.64 -4.16 -3.47
N PRO A 30 -9.93 -4.10 -3.87
CA PRO A 30 -10.46 -3.01 -4.70
C PRO A 30 -10.25 -1.60 -4.13
N ARG A 31 -10.04 -1.46 -2.81
CA ARG A 31 -9.72 -0.18 -2.16
C ARG A 31 -8.44 0.48 -2.69
N LEU A 32 -7.48 -0.31 -3.18
CA LEU A 32 -6.24 0.20 -3.79
C LEU A 32 -6.51 0.93 -5.11
N ARG A 33 -7.71 0.80 -5.66
CA ARG A 33 -8.14 1.49 -6.87
C ARG A 33 -8.92 2.77 -6.57
N LEU A 34 -9.09 3.13 -5.30
CA LEU A 34 -9.83 4.33 -4.94
C LEU A 34 -9.06 5.59 -5.30
N GLN A 35 -9.81 6.56 -5.80
CA GLN A 35 -9.38 7.93 -5.99
C GLN A 35 -10.54 8.86 -5.64
N ILE A 36 -10.28 10.16 -5.53
CA ILE A 36 -11.25 11.19 -5.18
C ILE A 36 -11.42 12.11 -6.38
N ASP A 37 -12.67 12.30 -6.79
CA ASP A 37 -13.04 13.32 -7.76
C ASP A 37 -13.44 14.61 -7.02
N CYS A 38 -12.61 15.64 -7.16
CA CYS A 38 -12.84 16.98 -6.61
C CYS A 38 -13.39 17.99 -7.63
N SER A 39 -13.76 17.56 -8.85
CA SER A 39 -14.25 18.44 -9.92
C SER A 39 -15.65 19.02 -9.65
N ARG A 40 -16.41 18.39 -8.74
CA ARG A 40 -17.78 18.78 -8.37
C ARG A 40 -17.79 19.53 -7.04
N LYS A 41 -18.92 20.18 -6.72
CA LYS A 41 -19.15 20.86 -5.43
C LYS A 41 -18.96 19.97 -4.19
N GLN A 42 -19.07 18.66 -4.35
CA GLN A 42 -18.80 17.68 -3.29
C GLN A 42 -17.83 16.63 -3.82
N ALA A 43 -16.80 16.34 -3.03
CA ALA A 43 -15.83 15.30 -3.33
C ALA A 43 -16.47 13.92 -3.15
N TYR A 44 -16.19 12.99 -4.06
CA TYR A 44 -16.67 11.61 -3.96
C TYR A 44 -15.61 10.62 -4.44
N TYR A 45 -15.71 9.39 -3.94
CA TYR A 45 -14.81 8.32 -4.34
C TYR A 45 -15.16 7.79 -5.72
N ILE A 46 -14.13 7.56 -6.52
CA ILE A 46 -14.19 6.84 -7.79
C ILE A 46 -13.28 5.61 -7.72
N ILE A 47 -13.58 4.61 -8.54
CA ILE A 47 -12.75 3.42 -8.70
C ILE A 47 -12.02 3.56 -10.03
N LEU A 48 -10.69 3.62 -9.96
CA LEU A 48 -9.83 3.62 -11.13
C LEU A 48 -10.01 2.30 -11.91
N PRO A 49 -10.10 2.37 -13.25
CA PRO A 49 -10.13 1.17 -14.07
C PRO A 49 -8.78 0.43 -14.00
N MET A 50 -8.78 -0.87 -14.33
CA MET A 50 -7.60 -1.73 -14.13
C MET A 50 -6.43 -1.38 -15.06
N ASP A 51 -6.72 -0.84 -16.24
CA ASP A 51 -5.76 -0.38 -17.24
C ASP A 51 -4.86 0.76 -16.73
N VAL A 52 -5.33 1.58 -15.77
CA VAL A 52 -4.49 2.56 -15.06
C VAL A 52 -3.27 1.89 -14.41
N PHE A 53 -3.40 0.62 -14.02
CA PHE A 53 -2.34 -0.14 -13.37
C PHE A 53 -1.48 -0.93 -14.36
N ASP A 54 -1.66 -0.78 -15.68
CA ASP A 54 -0.75 -1.33 -16.68
C ASP A 54 0.69 -0.84 -16.43
N THR A 55 0.84 0.41 -15.99
CA THR A 55 2.08 0.94 -15.43
C THR A 55 1.92 1.16 -13.92
N LEU A 56 2.60 0.35 -13.12
CA LEU A 56 2.53 0.48 -11.66
C LEU A 56 3.32 1.71 -11.17
N PRO A 57 2.85 2.43 -10.14
CA PRO A 57 3.54 3.59 -9.55
C PRO A 57 4.71 3.14 -8.67
N ILE A 58 5.69 2.48 -9.28
CA ILE A 58 6.89 1.96 -8.63
C ILE A 58 8.08 2.81 -9.06
N GLN A 59 8.73 3.46 -8.09
CA GLN A 59 9.99 4.14 -8.29
C GLN A 59 11.13 3.27 -7.77
N ILE A 60 12.20 3.15 -8.57
CA ILE A 60 13.42 2.46 -8.15
C ILE A 60 14.49 3.50 -7.88
N ILE A 61 15.08 3.46 -6.69
CA ILE A 61 16.15 4.34 -6.26
C ILE A 61 17.38 3.47 -6.01
N GLN A 62 18.53 3.92 -6.50
CA GLN A 62 19.82 3.28 -6.22
C GLN A 62 20.54 4.05 -5.12
N ARG A 63 21.01 3.34 -4.10
CA ARG A 63 21.91 3.85 -3.07
C ARG A 63 23.28 3.20 -3.20
N THR A 64 24.32 3.96 -2.84
CA THR A 64 25.70 3.49 -2.96
C THR A 64 26.03 2.45 -1.88
N ASP A 65 25.64 2.72 -0.63
CA ASP A 65 25.90 1.84 0.52
C ASP A 65 24.62 1.55 1.31
N ASP A 66 24.65 0.55 2.19
CA ASP A 66 23.54 0.22 3.10
C ASP A 66 23.45 1.23 4.25
N ASP A 67 23.13 2.48 3.88
CA ASP A 67 23.00 3.60 4.80
C ASP A 67 21.55 3.68 5.33
N GLU A 68 21.40 3.45 6.63
CA GLU A 68 20.12 3.60 7.32
C GLU A 68 19.61 5.05 7.29
N GLU A 69 20.50 6.03 7.24
CA GLU A 69 20.12 7.45 7.17
C GLU A 69 19.47 7.77 5.82
N PHE A 70 19.98 7.21 4.72
CA PHE A 70 19.34 7.30 3.41
C PHE A 70 17.93 6.70 3.40
N LEU A 71 17.75 5.53 4.04
CA LEU A 71 16.42 4.91 4.18
C LEU A 71 15.48 5.82 4.99
N ARG A 72 15.96 6.37 6.11
CA ARG A 72 15.18 7.27 6.98
C ARG A 72 14.75 8.53 6.23
N GLN A 73 15.65 9.17 5.49
CA GLN A 73 15.36 10.35 4.68
C GLN A 73 14.36 10.04 3.57
N THR A 74 14.48 8.87 2.94
CA THR A 74 13.52 8.44 1.91
C THR A 74 12.13 8.21 2.51
N LEU A 75 12.04 7.54 3.67
CA LEU A 75 10.77 7.35 4.38
C LEU A 75 10.13 8.69 4.77
N GLU A 76 10.92 9.64 5.27
CA GLU A 76 10.45 10.97 5.64
C GLU A 76 9.97 11.76 4.42
N HIS A 77 10.73 11.74 3.32
CA HIS A 77 10.33 12.37 2.07
C HIS A 77 9.02 11.78 1.54
N GLU A 78 8.91 10.45 1.49
CA GLU A 78 7.73 9.77 1.00
C GLU A 78 6.51 10.02 1.88
N THR A 79 6.68 10.10 3.20
CA THR A 79 5.57 10.39 4.12
C THR A 79 5.08 11.83 3.98
N ASN A 80 5.99 12.78 3.73
CA ASN A 80 5.68 14.20 3.61
C ASN A 80 5.23 14.61 2.19
N ASN A 81 5.49 13.78 1.19
CA ASN A 81 5.08 14.04 -0.19
C ASN A 81 3.62 13.63 -0.40
N GLY A 82 2.75 14.63 -0.56
CA GLY A 82 1.30 14.45 -0.69
C GLY A 82 0.87 13.66 -1.92
N PHE A 83 -0.44 13.44 -2.02
CA PHE A 83 -1.08 12.79 -3.17
C PHE A 83 -1.89 13.79 -3.99
N ILE A 84 -1.91 13.59 -5.31
CA ILE A 84 -2.66 14.44 -6.23
C ILE A 84 -3.99 13.75 -6.57
N TYR A 85 -5.09 14.49 -6.42
CA TYR A 85 -6.44 14.05 -6.77
C TYR A 85 -6.73 14.33 -8.26
N ASN A 86 -6.10 13.58 -9.16
CA ASN A 86 -6.18 13.80 -10.60
C ASN A 86 -6.98 12.73 -11.37
N GLN A 87 -7.60 11.79 -10.66
CA GLN A 87 -8.39 10.68 -11.24
C GLN A 87 -7.62 9.71 -12.15
N ASN A 88 -6.28 9.86 -12.26
CA ASN A 88 -5.46 9.07 -13.18
C ASN A 88 -4.36 8.28 -12.47
N LEU A 89 -4.04 8.63 -11.22
CA LEU A 89 -3.06 7.94 -10.40
C LEU A 89 -3.71 7.41 -9.13
N PRO A 90 -3.27 6.26 -8.62
CA PRO A 90 -3.73 5.76 -7.34
C PRO A 90 -3.27 6.66 -6.19
N LEU A 91 -3.97 6.55 -5.07
CA LEU A 91 -3.61 7.22 -3.81
C LEU A 91 -2.59 6.42 -2.98
N TRP A 92 -1.73 5.69 -3.67
CA TRP A 92 -0.60 4.97 -3.10
C TRP A 92 0.53 4.91 -4.12
N ARG A 93 1.75 4.68 -3.63
CA ARG A 93 2.94 4.48 -4.45
C ARG A 93 3.94 3.59 -3.74
N ILE A 94 4.86 3.03 -4.52
CA ILE A 94 5.90 2.12 -4.02
C ILE A 94 7.27 2.70 -4.38
N VAL A 95 8.18 2.66 -3.43
CA VAL A 95 9.60 2.95 -3.65
C VAL A 95 10.42 1.71 -3.33
N LEU A 96 11.26 1.30 -4.27
CA LEU A 96 12.22 0.23 -4.12
C LEU A 96 13.61 0.83 -4.03
N ILE A 97 14.27 0.68 -2.88
CA ILE A 97 15.66 1.13 -2.71
C ILE A 97 16.57 -0.08 -2.89
N THR A 98 17.48 0.02 -3.85
CA THR A 98 18.43 -1.02 -4.24
C THR A 98 19.85 -0.53 -4.04
N SER A 99 20.81 -1.43 -3.84
CA SER A 99 22.25 -1.08 -3.82
C SER A 99 23.01 -1.90 -4.85
N SER A 100 24.03 -1.32 -5.47
CA SER A 100 24.94 -2.06 -6.34
C SER A 100 25.87 -3.00 -5.56
N ASN A 101 26.00 -2.78 -4.25
CA ASN A 101 26.98 -3.46 -3.39
C ASN A 101 26.32 -4.49 -2.46
N SER A 102 25.00 -4.68 -2.55
CA SER A 102 24.23 -5.53 -1.65
C SER A 102 23.02 -6.15 -2.35
N ASP A 103 22.71 -7.39 -2.00
CA ASP A 103 21.49 -8.10 -2.44
C ASP A 103 20.27 -7.71 -1.60
N ILE A 104 20.31 -6.57 -0.92
CA ILE A 104 19.20 -6.07 -0.10
C ILE A 104 18.37 -5.09 -0.90
N VAL A 105 17.05 -5.28 -0.85
CA VAL A 105 16.08 -4.34 -1.40
C VAL A 105 15.10 -3.91 -0.31
N ASP A 106 15.02 -2.61 -0.07
CA ASP A 106 14.01 -2.02 0.81
C ASP A 106 12.76 -1.66 -0.01
N PHE A 107 11.62 -2.19 0.41
CA PHE A 107 10.30 -1.95 -0.18
C PHE A 107 9.50 -1.01 0.72
N ILE A 108 9.18 0.16 0.18
CA ILE A 108 8.40 1.18 0.86
C ILE A 108 7.05 1.29 0.15
N PHE A 109 5.97 1.15 0.91
CA PHE A 109 4.61 1.40 0.44
C PHE A 109 4.06 2.58 1.23
N THR A 110 3.63 3.59 0.50
CA THR A 110 3.04 4.81 1.04
C THR A 110 1.67 4.98 0.45
N PHE A 111 0.68 5.31 1.27
CA PHE A 111 -0.71 5.49 0.85
C PHE A 111 -1.35 6.67 1.58
N SER A 112 -2.39 7.22 0.97
CA SER A 112 -3.16 8.31 1.56
C SER A 112 -4.13 7.77 2.62
N HIS A 113 -4.21 8.44 3.77
CA HIS A 113 -5.14 8.08 4.84
C HIS A 113 -6.62 8.13 4.43
N VAL A 114 -6.94 8.79 3.32
CA VAL A 114 -8.32 8.82 2.80
C VAL A 114 -8.78 7.47 2.23
N ILE A 115 -7.86 6.56 1.90
CA ILE A 115 -8.18 5.22 1.38
C ILE A 115 -7.89 4.10 2.38
N GLY A 116 -7.43 4.44 3.58
CA GLY A 116 -7.13 3.45 4.61
C GLY A 116 -6.49 4.02 5.87
N ASP A 117 -6.42 3.19 6.89
CA ASP A 117 -5.72 3.42 8.15
C ASP A 117 -4.49 2.51 8.29
N GLY A 118 -3.86 2.51 9.47
CA GLY A 118 -2.72 1.64 9.74
C GLY A 118 -3.04 0.14 9.56
N VAL A 119 -4.25 -0.28 9.91
CA VAL A 119 -4.70 -1.68 9.74
C VAL A 119 -4.84 -2.02 8.25
N SER A 120 -5.35 -1.09 7.46
CA SER A 120 -5.46 -1.21 6.00
C SER A 120 -4.09 -1.36 5.33
N GLY A 121 -3.07 -0.68 5.86
CA GLY A 121 -1.67 -0.84 5.46
C GLY A 121 -1.10 -2.22 5.81
N MET A 122 -1.41 -2.76 6.99
CA MET A 122 -1.02 -4.14 7.34
C MET A 122 -1.72 -5.16 6.42
N ALA A 123 -3.02 -4.98 6.18
CA ALA A 123 -3.77 -5.84 5.28
C ALA A 123 -3.22 -5.81 3.85
N PHE A 124 -2.71 -4.67 3.37
CA PHE A 124 -1.97 -4.61 2.11
C PHE A 124 -0.76 -5.55 2.15
N PHE A 125 0.12 -5.42 3.15
CA PHE A 125 1.33 -6.25 3.24
C PHE A 125 1.02 -7.74 3.36
N THR A 126 -0.01 -8.12 4.14
CA THR A 126 -0.44 -9.52 4.26
C THR A 126 -0.84 -10.10 2.91
N THR A 127 -1.78 -9.45 2.22
CA THR A 127 -2.25 -9.90 0.90
C THR A 127 -1.11 -9.91 -0.12
N PHE A 128 -0.28 -8.86 -0.13
CA PHE A 128 0.88 -8.77 -1.02
C PHE A 128 1.85 -9.93 -0.82
N LEU A 129 2.20 -10.28 0.42
CA LEU A 129 3.09 -11.41 0.72
C LEU A 129 2.45 -12.76 0.38
N GLU A 130 1.13 -12.90 0.55
CA GLU A 130 0.40 -14.11 0.08
C GLU A 130 0.51 -14.25 -1.44
N CYS A 131 0.23 -13.18 -2.20
CA CYS A 131 0.36 -13.17 -3.65
C CYS A 131 1.80 -13.43 -4.11
N LEU A 132 2.78 -12.86 -3.41
CA LEU A 132 4.20 -13.02 -3.73
C LEU A 132 4.68 -14.47 -3.52
N CYS A 133 4.18 -15.14 -2.49
CA CYS A 133 4.48 -16.54 -2.20
C CYS A 133 3.57 -17.54 -2.95
N GLU A 134 2.76 -17.07 -3.91
CA GLU A 134 1.77 -17.87 -4.66
C GLU A 134 0.82 -18.67 -3.76
N LYS A 135 0.53 -18.16 -2.55
CA LYS A 135 -0.48 -18.74 -1.66
C LYS A 135 -1.88 -18.34 -2.14
N PRO A 136 -2.91 -19.18 -1.95
CA PRO A 136 -4.27 -18.80 -2.30
C PRO A 136 -4.68 -17.55 -1.51
N THR A 137 -4.83 -16.43 -2.22
CA THR A 137 -5.20 -15.15 -1.62
C THR A 137 -6.68 -15.16 -1.27
N SER A 138 -7.01 -14.83 -0.02
CA SER A 138 -8.39 -14.55 0.34
C SER A 138 -8.80 -13.21 -0.27
N ILE A 139 -9.82 -13.20 -1.13
CA ILE A 139 -10.32 -11.96 -1.74
C ILE A 139 -10.93 -11.12 -0.62
N PHE A 140 -10.43 -9.89 -0.44
CA PHE A 140 -10.99 -8.96 0.53
C PHE A 140 -12.39 -8.55 0.06
N SER A 141 -13.42 -9.04 0.76
CA SER A 141 -14.81 -8.69 0.47
C SER A 141 -15.27 -7.64 1.46
N LEU A 142 -15.84 -6.54 0.96
CA LEU A 142 -16.56 -5.58 1.82
C LEU A 142 -17.72 -6.24 2.62
N ASN A 143 -18.12 -7.46 2.25
CA ASN A 143 -19.12 -8.25 2.99
C ASN A 143 -18.54 -9.00 4.20
N SER A 144 -17.21 -9.11 4.34
CA SER A 144 -16.58 -9.72 5.52
C SER A 144 -16.37 -8.74 6.66
N ASP A 145 -16.33 -7.43 6.37
CA ASP A 145 -16.54 -6.37 7.36
C ASP A 145 -18.05 -6.23 7.65
N ARG A 146 -18.67 -7.31 8.16
CA ARG A 146 -19.89 -7.09 8.91
C ARG A 146 -19.49 -6.17 10.05
N ALA A 147 -20.02 -4.94 10.07
CA ALA A 147 -20.13 -4.20 11.31
C ALA A 147 -20.72 -5.18 12.32
N THR A 148 -19.90 -5.67 13.24
CA THR A 148 -20.43 -6.39 14.37
C THR A 148 -21.24 -5.32 15.08
N ASN A 149 -22.57 -5.42 14.96
CA ASN A 149 -23.49 -4.80 15.91
C ASN A 149 -23.31 -5.51 17.26
N GLU A 150 -22.07 -5.66 17.73
CA GLU A 150 -21.79 -5.98 19.11
C GLU A 150 -22.16 -4.72 19.87
N LEU A 151 -23.38 -4.74 20.38
CA LEU A 151 -23.78 -3.90 21.49
C LEU A 151 -22.81 -4.22 22.63
N ILE A 152 -21.74 -3.44 22.76
CA ILE A 152 -20.89 -3.48 23.95
C ILE A 152 -21.78 -3.04 25.11
N PRO A 153 -22.07 -3.90 26.10
CA PRO A 153 -22.83 -3.48 27.26
C PRO A 153 -22.03 -2.41 27.99
N SER A 154 -22.52 -1.18 28.01
CA SER A 154 -21.91 -0.10 28.76
C SER A 154 -22.15 -0.35 30.26
N ASN A 155 -21.26 -1.12 30.89
CA ASN A 155 -21.15 -1.15 32.35
C ASN A 155 -20.40 0.09 32.89
N LEU A 156 -20.13 1.07 32.04
CA LEU A 156 -19.62 2.37 32.46
C LEU A 156 -20.76 3.21 33.01
N PRO A 157 -20.66 3.74 34.24
CA PRO A 157 -21.63 4.70 34.74
C PRO A 157 -21.67 5.92 33.81
N PRO A 158 -22.84 6.55 33.59
CA PRO A 158 -22.95 7.71 32.73
C PRO A 158 -22.00 8.80 33.21
N LEU A 159 -21.29 9.44 32.27
CA LEU A 159 -20.52 10.66 32.54
C LEU A 159 -21.46 11.67 33.18
N SER A 160 -21.25 11.95 34.46
CA SER A 160 -21.97 12.99 35.19
C SER A 160 -21.76 14.32 34.47
N SER A 161 -22.84 14.89 33.96
CA SER A 161 -22.87 16.24 33.40
C SER A 161 -22.44 17.25 34.47
N LEU A 162 -21.42 18.05 34.15
CA LEU A 162 -21.15 19.32 34.82
C LEU A 162 -22.31 20.30 34.63
#